data_AF-A0A0P1KQ27-F1
#
_entry.id   AF-A0A0P1KQ27-F1
#
_cell.length_a   1.000
_cell.length_b   1.000
_cell.length_c   1.000
_cell.angle_alpha   90.00
_cell.angle_beta   90.00
_cell.angle_gamma   90.00
#
_symmetry.space_group_name_H-M   'P 1'
#
loop_
_entity.id
_entity.type
_entity.pdbx_description
1 polymer ?
#
loop_
_entity_poly.entity_id
_entity_poly.type
_entity_poly.pdbx_seq_one_letter_code
_entity_poly.pdbx_strand_id
1 'polypeptide(L)'
;MAKTKLPYWIIQLQLAYRNSSKQRKFSYKRNARKISQRRLQSVQKSLISNIPEVELRLASRFSHLPVANLQEYLIQDICEDEPKLLRLCVPELTSGSEVVENWDEISGLFKNLVGRQYKTDSELQGSTSYKHVTVRKSGNARTTWGVRLNLSLSSEGDLTEAMEVLWPPLEFSYCCRAVGTTHETITKMQQKGVKALLHPLTGDELPVLELDSLPPNASAVALVPSLEESDRKYFEGPLLAYSIIPSRLCSKAETLKLESLCVNQGIVKRPAAFGAIEPIVADGFKSDIRRVSRLFKALSSGSLFNPGLSTRSQMCSPDILRATIMSNRINDDQLKEEYCKIAVLYNVYENAQRLQKRLKHERKIAPGMHLSLWDELILHRLEELNKVSMKEDLNAMVRGKIEFDEFLADLNLYNTIINAELRGGTRPDVLRTHSRQHVILRILSVVLTQCKCLKNIYPSLSFAFRNLEIFARDAKLFKKTGNIEDAQEVFSIAKAITEVDNIATAKQQSLKNHKIILLTKSQVPSNLARVYQFLTKVEVQITDKLDAAKEVKNSQCIFKKLVRYDTYCYLYLRKERQVDIQEFLGSLEKPRQTLNSS
;
A
#
# COMPACT_ATOMS: atom_id res chain seq x y z
N MET A 1 5.13 2.99 -23.85
CA MET A 1 5.19 2.36 -22.50
C MET A 1 6.06 1.09 -22.56
N ALA A 2 7.34 1.25 -22.86
CA ALA A 2 8.30 0.14 -22.99
C ALA A 2 9.47 0.41 -22.03
N LYS A 3 9.93 -0.62 -21.33
CA LYS A 3 10.96 -0.64 -20.27
C LYS A 3 10.50 -0.29 -18.84
N THR A 4 9.43 -0.92 -18.34
CA THR A 4 9.20 -1.05 -16.88
C THR A 4 9.37 -2.51 -16.48
N LYS A 5 9.92 -2.78 -15.28
CA LYS A 5 10.04 -4.12 -14.64
C LYS A 5 8.68 -4.78 -14.31
N LEU A 6 7.60 -4.26 -14.88
CA LEU A 6 6.20 -4.65 -14.70
C LEU A 6 5.59 -5.53 -15.83
N PRO A 7 6.33 -6.26 -16.71
CA PRO A 7 5.69 -6.91 -17.87
C PRO A 7 4.54 -7.85 -17.48
N TYR A 8 4.70 -8.61 -16.40
CA TYR A 8 3.76 -9.65 -16.01
C TYR A 8 2.36 -9.12 -15.68
N TRP A 9 2.24 -8.18 -14.73
CA TRP A 9 0.92 -7.66 -14.32
C TRP A 9 0.28 -6.74 -15.35
N ILE A 10 1.08 -6.09 -16.21
CA ILE A 10 0.55 -5.38 -17.38
C ILE A 10 -0.10 -6.37 -18.35
N ILE A 11 0.54 -7.52 -18.59
CA ILE A 11 -0.03 -8.59 -19.41
C ILE A 11 -1.33 -9.13 -18.79
N GLN A 12 -1.36 -9.38 -17.48
CA GLN A 12 -2.58 -9.79 -16.77
C GLN A 12 -3.71 -8.75 -16.91
N LEU A 13 -3.38 -7.47 -16.80
CA LEU A 13 -4.35 -6.38 -16.97
C LEU A 13 -4.89 -6.31 -18.41
N GLN A 14 -4.03 -6.47 -19.41
CA GLN A 14 -4.45 -6.52 -20.81
C GLN A 14 -5.39 -7.70 -21.08
N LEU A 15 -5.09 -8.87 -20.50
CA LEU A 15 -5.94 -10.06 -20.57
C LEU A 15 -7.31 -9.79 -19.93
N ALA A 16 -7.36 -9.18 -18.75
CA ALA A 16 -8.60 -8.80 -18.09
C ALA A 16 -9.42 -7.80 -18.94
N TYR A 17 -8.77 -6.78 -19.49
CA TYR A 17 -9.44 -5.77 -20.32
C TYR A 17 -10.01 -6.32 -21.62
N ARG A 18 -9.39 -7.34 -22.21
CA ARG A 18 -9.95 -8.03 -23.38
C ARG A 18 -11.31 -8.68 -23.08
N ASN A 19 -11.51 -9.13 -21.85
CA ASN A 19 -12.76 -9.75 -21.38
C ASN A 19 -13.72 -8.75 -20.71
N SER A 20 -13.30 -7.49 -20.61
CA SER A 20 -14.07 -6.40 -20.02
C SER A 20 -14.99 -5.70 -21.02
N SER A 21 -16.04 -5.07 -20.51
CA SER A 21 -16.80 -4.11 -21.30
C SER A 21 -15.99 -2.81 -21.49
N LYS A 22 -15.96 -2.30 -22.73
CA LYS A 22 -15.29 -1.01 -23.05
C LYS A 22 -16.00 0.20 -22.45
N GLN A 23 -17.17 0.04 -21.82
CA GLN A 23 -17.90 1.17 -21.26
C GLN A 23 -17.16 1.73 -20.04
N ARG A 24 -17.00 3.05 -20.04
CA ARG A 24 -16.24 3.79 -19.01
C ARG A 24 -16.71 3.54 -17.57
N LYS A 25 -18.00 3.24 -17.35
CA LYS A 25 -18.58 2.97 -16.02
C LYS A 25 -18.04 1.69 -15.36
N PHE A 26 -17.41 0.80 -16.13
CA PHE A 26 -16.87 -0.48 -15.68
C PHE A 26 -15.35 -0.43 -15.40
N SER A 27 -14.74 0.75 -15.44
CA SER A 27 -13.33 0.92 -15.08
C SER A 27 -13.16 1.14 -13.58
N TYR A 28 -12.20 0.43 -12.97
CA TYR A 28 -11.82 0.65 -11.57
C TYR A 28 -11.43 2.12 -11.31
N LYS A 29 -10.64 2.72 -12.20
CA LYS A 29 -10.15 4.11 -12.10
C LYS A 29 -11.27 5.12 -11.80
N ARG A 30 -12.47 4.91 -12.37
CA ARG A 30 -13.61 5.81 -12.16
C ARG A 30 -14.44 5.51 -10.92
N ASN A 31 -14.34 4.29 -10.39
CA ASN A 31 -15.14 3.82 -9.26
C ASN A 31 -14.36 3.78 -7.95
N ALA A 32 -13.02 3.81 -7.98
CA ALA A 32 -12.15 3.67 -6.81
C ALA A 32 -12.50 4.65 -5.67
N ARG A 33 -12.62 5.94 -5.98
CA ARG A 33 -12.99 6.98 -5.00
C ARG A 33 -14.38 6.74 -4.41
N LYS A 34 -15.36 6.42 -5.26
CA LYS A 34 -16.75 6.15 -4.84
C LYS A 34 -16.85 4.92 -3.93
N ILE A 35 -16.09 3.86 -4.23
CA ILE A 35 -16.04 2.64 -3.42
C ILE A 35 -15.46 2.97 -2.04
N SER A 36 -14.31 3.65 -2.00
CA SER A 36 -13.62 4.03 -0.76
C SER A 36 -14.52 4.93 0.12
N GLN A 37 -15.15 5.94 -0.47
CA GLN A 37 -16.07 6.84 0.24
C GLN A 37 -17.29 6.11 0.81
N ARG A 38 -17.91 5.20 0.03
CA ARG A 38 -19.07 4.42 0.50
C ARG A 38 -18.72 3.52 1.67
N ARG A 39 -17.55 2.87 1.63
CA ARG A 39 -17.07 2.08 2.76
C ARG A 39 -16.89 2.98 3.98
N LEU A 40 -16.16 4.08 3.84
CA LEU A 40 -15.86 4.99 4.95
C LEU A 40 -17.15 5.57 5.58
N GLN A 41 -18.13 5.96 4.77
CA GLN A 41 -19.46 6.36 5.25
C GLN A 41 -20.19 5.22 5.98
N SER A 42 -20.11 3.98 5.50
CA SER A 42 -20.71 2.83 6.16
C SER A 42 -20.06 2.54 7.51
N VAL A 43 -18.73 2.61 7.58
CA VAL A 43 -17.96 2.39 8.80
C VAL A 43 -18.20 3.51 9.82
N GLN A 44 -18.39 4.75 9.35
CA GLN A 44 -18.80 5.88 10.20
C GLN A 44 -20.19 5.69 10.80
N LYS A 45 -21.17 5.20 10.02
CA LYS A 45 -22.52 4.95 10.53
C LYS A 45 -22.57 3.86 11.61
N SER A 46 -21.64 2.90 11.59
CA SER A 46 -21.55 1.86 12.63
C SER A 46 -20.95 2.33 13.97
N LEU A 47 -20.32 3.51 14.05
CA LEU A 47 -19.80 4.09 15.31
C LEU A 47 -20.87 4.32 16.38
N ILE A 48 -22.14 4.28 16.02
CA ILE A 48 -23.26 4.52 16.95
C ILE A 48 -23.45 3.32 17.91
N SER A 49 -22.74 2.22 17.70
CA SER A 49 -22.75 1.02 18.57
C SER A 49 -21.45 0.90 19.37
N ASN A 50 -21.52 0.36 20.60
CA ASN A 50 -20.37 0.10 21.50
C ASN A 50 -19.34 -0.86 20.89
N ILE A 51 -18.55 -0.38 19.93
CA ILE A 51 -17.49 -1.15 19.28
C ILE A 51 -16.27 -1.21 20.23
N PRO A 52 -15.65 -2.38 20.44
CA PRO A 52 -14.46 -2.48 21.28
C PRO A 52 -13.28 -1.68 20.71
N GLU A 53 -12.52 -1.04 21.59
CA GLU A 53 -11.37 -0.21 21.22
C GLU A 53 -10.06 -1.01 21.27
N VAL A 54 -9.13 -0.68 20.38
CA VAL A 54 -7.76 -1.20 20.34
C VAL A 54 -6.81 -0.01 20.20
N GLU A 55 -5.78 0.04 21.04
CA GLU A 55 -4.82 1.15 21.07
C GLU A 55 -3.61 0.87 20.18
N LEU A 56 -3.33 1.78 19.24
CA LEU A 56 -2.14 1.77 18.40
C LEU A 56 -1.17 2.82 18.91
N ARG A 57 -0.09 2.38 19.58
CA ARG A 57 0.93 3.29 20.11
C ARG A 57 1.85 3.78 19.00
N LEU A 58 1.91 5.09 18.84
CA LEU A 58 2.70 5.77 17.81
C LEU A 58 3.84 6.57 18.44
N ALA A 59 5.03 6.49 17.85
CA ALA A 59 6.18 7.31 18.27
C ALA A 59 6.02 8.80 17.90
N SER A 60 5.12 9.13 16.97
CA SER A 60 4.81 10.51 16.56
C SER A 60 3.45 10.55 15.85
N ARG A 61 2.99 11.74 15.44
CA ARG A 61 1.80 11.88 14.59
C ARG A 61 1.91 11.00 13.35
N PHE A 62 0.78 10.45 12.91
CA PHE A 62 0.72 9.46 11.83
C PHE A 62 1.40 9.92 10.53
N SER A 63 1.27 11.20 10.18
CA SER A 63 1.88 11.81 8.99
C SER A 63 3.41 11.88 9.03
N HIS A 64 4.00 11.86 10.22
CA HIS A 64 5.44 11.97 10.46
C HIS A 64 6.12 10.61 10.71
N LEU A 65 5.34 9.55 10.89
CA LEU A 65 5.86 8.20 11.09
C LEU A 65 6.83 7.79 9.95
N PRO A 66 7.88 7.03 10.26
CA PRO A 66 8.62 6.31 9.24
C PRO A 66 7.68 5.32 8.54
N VAL A 67 7.82 5.18 7.22
CA VAL A 67 6.97 4.26 6.44
C VAL A 67 7.18 2.80 6.85
N ALA A 68 8.38 2.49 7.35
CA ALA A 68 8.74 1.17 7.87
C ALA A 68 7.79 0.70 8.98
N ASN A 69 7.37 1.60 9.88
CA ASN A 69 6.45 1.26 10.98
C ASN A 69 5.03 0.92 10.49
N LEU A 70 4.65 1.28 9.26
CA LEU A 70 3.29 1.00 8.77
C LEU A 70 2.99 -0.50 8.67
N GLN A 71 3.98 -1.34 8.39
CA GLN A 71 3.76 -2.79 8.32
C GLN A 71 3.26 -3.35 9.66
N GLU A 72 3.83 -2.87 10.76
CA GLU A 72 3.45 -3.24 12.13
C GLU A 72 2.01 -2.81 12.47
N TYR A 73 1.62 -1.59 12.12
CA TYR A 73 0.25 -1.13 12.36
C TYR A 73 -0.77 -1.86 11.48
N LEU A 74 -0.39 -2.23 10.25
CA LEU A 74 -1.26 -2.98 9.36
C LEU A 74 -1.47 -4.42 9.84
N ILE A 75 -0.44 -5.09 10.39
CA ILE A 75 -0.62 -6.45 10.92
C ILE A 75 -1.53 -6.46 12.15
N GLN A 76 -1.41 -5.46 13.05
CA GLN A 76 -2.33 -5.32 14.19
C GLN A 76 -3.79 -5.18 13.71
N ASP A 77 -4.04 -4.39 12.67
CA ASP A 77 -5.36 -4.27 12.04
C ASP A 77 -5.84 -5.56 11.33
N ILE A 78 -4.94 -6.39 10.85
CA ILE A 78 -5.26 -7.70 10.25
C ILE A 78 -5.67 -8.70 11.33
N CYS A 79 -5.01 -8.69 12.49
CA CYS A 79 -5.31 -9.56 13.61
C CYS A 79 -6.75 -9.41 14.11
N GLU A 80 -7.29 -8.19 14.09
CA GLU A 80 -8.67 -7.88 14.49
C GLU A 80 -9.70 -8.35 13.44
N ASP A 81 -10.27 -9.54 13.60
CA ASP A 81 -11.30 -10.07 12.68
C ASP A 81 -12.65 -9.37 12.81
N GLU A 82 -13.04 -9.10 14.04
CA GLU A 82 -14.23 -8.35 14.40
C GLU A 82 -14.01 -6.85 14.21
N PRO A 83 -15.04 -6.07 13.87
CA PRO A 83 -14.93 -4.62 13.79
C PRO A 83 -14.42 -4.04 15.11
N LYS A 84 -13.31 -3.30 15.05
CA LYS A 84 -12.73 -2.56 16.18
C LYS A 84 -12.57 -1.07 15.86
N LEU A 85 -12.47 -0.26 16.91
CA LEU A 85 -12.02 1.13 16.82
C LEU A 85 -10.54 1.21 17.18
N LEU A 86 -9.71 1.49 16.19
CA LEU A 86 -8.27 1.75 16.33
C LEU A 86 -8.07 3.18 16.84
N ARG A 87 -7.65 3.32 18.10
CA ARG A 87 -7.27 4.60 18.72
C ARG A 87 -5.79 4.84 18.49
N LEU A 88 -5.45 5.94 17.81
CA LEU A 88 -4.05 6.34 17.61
C LEU A 88 -3.54 7.02 18.87
N CYS A 89 -2.62 6.41 19.60
CA CYS A 89 -2.09 6.93 20.85
C CYS A 89 -0.71 7.57 20.61
N VAL A 90 -0.56 8.85 20.91
CA VAL A 90 0.72 9.57 20.81
C VAL A 90 1.07 10.10 22.20
N PRO A 91 2.02 9.48 22.92
CA PRO A 91 2.34 9.83 24.31
C PRO A 91 2.78 11.29 24.46
N GLU A 92 3.65 11.76 23.56
CA GLU A 92 4.29 13.10 23.65
C GLU A 92 3.50 14.22 22.95
N LEU A 93 2.19 14.05 22.71
CA LEU A 93 1.40 15.09 22.04
C LEU A 93 1.12 16.27 23.01
N THR A 94 2.16 17.06 23.30
CA THR A 94 2.13 18.14 24.30
C THR A 94 1.64 19.48 23.74
N SER A 95 1.50 19.60 22.41
CA SER A 95 0.88 20.77 21.76
C SER A 95 0.44 20.51 20.30
N GLY A 96 -0.73 21.06 19.95
CA GLY A 96 -1.31 21.06 18.61
C GLY A 96 -2.66 20.33 18.50
N SER A 97 -3.22 20.28 17.29
CA SER A 97 -4.51 19.64 17.03
C SER A 97 -4.48 18.17 17.44
N GLU A 98 -5.36 17.81 18.38
CA GLU A 98 -5.67 16.41 18.73
C GLU A 98 -6.32 15.67 17.56
N VAL A 99 -6.85 16.41 16.57
CA VAL A 99 -7.46 15.83 15.37
C VAL A 99 -6.38 15.27 14.45
N VAL A 100 -6.62 14.04 13.99
CA VAL A 100 -5.80 13.34 13.00
C VAL A 100 -5.92 14.05 11.65
N GLU A 101 -4.84 14.67 11.20
CA GLU A 101 -4.75 15.27 9.86
C GLU A 101 -4.94 14.23 8.75
N ASN A 102 -5.64 14.58 7.65
CA ASN A 102 -5.96 13.67 6.55
C ASN A 102 -6.64 12.37 7.00
N TRP A 103 -7.49 12.45 8.04
CA TRP A 103 -8.15 11.29 8.63
C TRP A 103 -8.87 10.40 7.60
N ASP A 104 -9.52 10.96 6.57
CA ASP A 104 -10.19 10.16 5.53
C ASP A 104 -9.21 9.24 4.78
N GLU A 105 -8.00 9.72 4.51
CA GLU A 105 -6.96 8.97 3.80
C GLU A 105 -6.36 7.88 4.71
N ILE A 106 -6.11 8.22 5.97
CA ILE A 106 -5.59 7.30 6.98
C ILE A 106 -6.62 6.21 7.27
N SER A 107 -7.87 6.58 7.56
CA SER A 107 -8.98 5.66 7.81
C SER A 107 -9.23 4.72 6.62
N GLY A 108 -9.04 5.22 5.39
CA GLY A 108 -9.09 4.38 4.18
C GLY A 108 -8.02 3.28 4.14
N LEU A 109 -6.86 3.50 4.78
CA LEU A 109 -5.74 2.55 4.80
C LEU A 109 -6.02 1.33 5.68
N PHE A 110 -6.79 1.48 6.75
CA PHE A 110 -7.09 0.41 7.71
C PHE A 110 -8.35 -0.36 7.29
N LYS A 111 -8.47 -1.62 7.71
CA LYS A 111 -9.70 -2.44 7.56
C LYS A 111 -10.72 -2.04 8.62
N ASN A 112 -10.24 -1.85 9.85
CA ASN A 112 -11.01 -1.38 10.99
C ASN A 112 -11.13 0.15 10.99
N LEU A 113 -11.98 0.65 11.87
CA LEU A 113 -12.23 2.07 12.01
C LEU A 113 -11.06 2.74 12.72
N VAL A 114 -10.67 3.94 12.29
CA VAL A 114 -9.66 4.75 12.97
C VAL A 114 -10.31 5.93 13.68
N GLY A 115 -9.93 6.19 14.93
CA GLY A 115 -10.37 7.35 15.70
C GLY A 115 -9.97 8.68 15.03
N ARG A 116 -10.84 9.69 15.12
CA ARG A 116 -10.56 11.03 14.56
C ARG A 116 -9.61 11.86 15.41
N GLN A 117 -9.47 11.51 16.67
CA GLN A 117 -8.60 12.18 17.63
C GLN A 117 -7.52 11.22 18.10
N TYR A 118 -6.33 11.77 18.32
CA TYR A 118 -5.27 11.08 19.04
C TYR A 118 -5.64 10.96 20.51
N LYS A 119 -5.35 9.80 21.10
CA LYS A 119 -5.37 9.61 22.55
C LYS A 119 -4.02 10.04 23.12
N THR A 120 -4.02 10.85 24.17
CA THR A 120 -2.82 11.33 24.86
C THR A 120 -2.67 10.63 26.22
N ASP A 121 -1.50 10.74 26.84
CA ASP A 121 -1.20 10.09 28.12
C ASP A 121 -2.18 10.48 29.25
N SER A 122 -2.79 11.67 29.20
CA SER A 122 -3.82 12.11 30.14
C SER A 122 -5.11 11.29 30.10
N GLU A 123 -5.38 10.56 29.02
CA GLU A 123 -6.53 9.65 28.88
C GLU A 123 -6.16 8.16 29.05
N LEU A 124 -4.86 7.82 29.00
CA LEU A 124 -4.35 6.46 29.21
C LEU A 124 -4.26 6.12 30.71
N GLN A 125 -4.08 7.13 31.56
CA GLN A 125 -4.24 7.02 33.00
C GLN A 125 -5.67 7.44 33.36
N GLY A 126 -6.50 6.46 33.72
CA GLY A 126 -7.93 6.69 33.95
C GLY A 126 -8.23 7.90 34.86
N SER A 127 -9.17 8.73 34.41
CA SER A 127 -10.03 9.60 35.23
C SER A 127 -9.39 10.15 36.52
N THR A 128 -8.61 11.21 36.40
CA THR A 128 -8.71 12.31 37.36
C THR A 128 -8.88 13.60 36.60
N SER A 129 -10.03 14.23 36.82
CA SER A 129 -10.34 15.54 36.27
C SER A 129 -9.31 16.55 36.77
N TYR A 130 -8.50 17.08 35.85
CA TYR A 130 -7.80 18.32 36.10
C TYR A 130 -8.20 19.31 35.04
N LYS A 131 -8.93 20.32 35.54
CA LYS A 131 -9.36 21.54 34.87
C LYS A 131 -8.25 22.05 33.96
N HIS A 132 -8.64 22.44 32.75
CA HIS A 132 -7.86 23.28 31.85
C HIS A 132 -7.21 24.45 32.60
N VAL A 133 -5.94 24.30 32.91
CA VAL A 133 -5.00 25.40 33.05
C VAL A 133 -3.78 24.95 32.27
N THR A 134 -3.34 25.78 31.33
CA THR A 134 -2.10 25.64 30.56
C THR A 134 -0.89 25.63 31.49
N VAL A 135 -0.67 24.50 32.16
CA VAL A 135 0.49 24.24 33.01
C VAL A 135 1.33 23.17 32.33
N ARG A 136 2.40 23.59 31.65
CA ARG A 136 3.55 22.72 31.35
C ARG A 136 4.21 22.33 32.67
N LYS A 137 3.68 21.35 33.41
CA LYS A 137 4.36 20.67 34.53
C LYS A 137 3.97 19.19 34.45
N SER A 138 4.89 18.27 34.27
CA SER A 138 5.80 17.84 35.34
C SER A 138 7.10 17.25 34.76
N GLY A 139 8.25 17.75 35.21
CA GLY A 139 9.56 17.15 34.92
C GLY A 139 10.77 18.07 35.11
N ASN A 140 10.63 19.38 34.86
CA ASN A 140 11.77 20.29 34.73
C ASN A 140 11.80 21.41 35.78
N ALA A 141 11.44 21.12 37.03
CA ALA A 141 11.66 22.07 38.12
C ALA A 141 13.16 22.41 38.20
N ARG A 142 13.52 23.65 38.59
CA ARG A 142 14.93 24.06 38.72
C ARG A 142 15.78 23.09 39.58
N THR A 143 15.16 22.41 40.53
CA THR A 143 15.78 21.40 41.39
C THR A 143 16.23 20.13 40.66
N THR A 144 15.70 19.85 39.46
CA THR A 144 16.07 18.68 38.65
C THR A 144 17.14 18.98 37.60
N TRP A 145 17.60 20.23 37.49
CA TRP A 145 18.60 20.62 36.50
C TRP A 145 19.98 20.11 36.91
N GLY A 146 20.57 19.25 36.08
CA GLY A 146 21.93 18.73 36.27
C GLY A 146 22.97 19.29 35.29
N VAL A 147 22.55 20.10 34.32
CA VAL A 147 23.40 20.61 33.25
C VAL A 147 24.03 21.93 33.66
N ARG A 148 25.34 22.08 33.40
CA ARG A 148 26.08 23.31 33.63
C ARG A 148 26.83 23.69 32.37
N LEU A 149 26.62 24.92 31.91
CA LEU A 149 27.27 25.46 30.71
C LEU A 149 28.31 26.50 31.09
N ASN A 150 29.43 26.50 30.38
CA ASN A 150 30.38 27.62 30.39
C ASN A 150 29.95 28.64 29.35
N LEU A 151 29.47 29.80 29.80
CA LEU A 151 29.11 30.91 28.92
C LEU A 151 30.25 31.92 28.84
N SER A 152 30.59 32.32 27.63
CA SER A 152 31.60 33.36 27.38
C SER A 152 31.09 34.72 27.84
N LEU A 153 31.92 35.44 28.59
CA LEU A 153 31.71 36.83 28.97
C LEU A 153 32.18 37.73 27.82
N SER A 154 31.37 38.71 27.40
CA SER A 154 31.84 39.74 26.45
C SER A 154 32.50 40.89 27.22
N SER A 155 33.83 41.00 27.14
CA SER A 155 34.57 42.19 27.58
C SER A 155 35.12 42.95 26.37
N GLU A 156 35.19 44.28 26.49
CA GLU A 156 36.03 45.12 25.62
C GLU A 156 37.50 44.90 26.05
N GLY A 157 38.11 43.79 25.64
CA GLY A 157 39.51 43.47 25.95
C GLY A 157 39.75 42.00 26.29
N ASP A 158 39.96 41.21 25.24
CA ASP A 158 40.70 39.95 25.10
C ASP A 158 41.15 39.14 26.35
N LEU A 159 40.22 38.80 27.25
CA LEU A 159 40.33 37.64 28.15
C LEU A 159 38.99 36.92 28.19
N THR A 160 38.91 35.76 27.53
CA THR A 160 37.75 34.86 27.59
C THR A 160 37.65 34.19 28.96
N GLU A 161 37.28 34.93 29.99
CA GLU A 161 36.70 34.30 31.18
C GLU A 161 35.33 33.70 30.81
N ALA A 162 35.08 32.50 31.30
CA ALA A 162 33.78 31.83 31.15
C ALA A 162 33.10 31.77 32.52
N MET A 163 31.79 31.97 32.53
CA MET A 163 30.96 31.81 33.72
C MET A 163 30.22 30.47 33.67
N GLU A 164 30.32 29.69 34.73
CA GLU A 164 29.57 28.46 34.89
C GLU A 164 28.12 28.78 35.31
N VAL A 165 27.16 28.41 34.48
CA VAL A 165 25.74 28.67 34.70
C VAL A 165 24.98 27.36 34.77
N LEU A 166 24.18 27.17 35.84
CA LEU A 166 23.22 26.08 35.93
C LEU A 166 22.12 26.28 34.87
N TRP A 167 22.00 25.31 33.97
CA TRP A 167 21.23 25.46 32.74
C TRP A 167 20.04 24.49 32.70
N PRO A 168 18.90 24.86 32.07
CA PRO A 168 17.81 23.92 31.82
C PRO A 168 18.28 22.75 30.94
N PRO A 169 17.49 21.66 30.84
CA PRO A 169 17.76 20.62 29.85
C PRO A 169 17.97 21.23 28.45
N LEU A 170 18.98 20.76 27.73
CA LEU A 170 19.51 21.43 26.54
C LEU A 170 18.46 21.71 25.46
N GLU A 171 17.42 20.88 25.35
CA GLU A 171 16.29 21.05 24.43
C GLU A 171 15.49 22.34 24.69
N PHE A 172 15.52 22.88 25.92
CA PHE A 172 14.86 24.11 26.33
C PHE A 172 15.79 25.33 26.38
N SER A 173 17.00 25.26 25.83
CA SER A 173 17.95 26.39 25.93
C SER A 173 17.39 27.69 25.38
N TYR A 174 16.60 27.65 24.29
CA TYR A 174 15.89 28.82 23.76
C TYR A 174 14.89 29.47 24.72
N CYS A 175 14.45 28.75 25.76
CA CYS A 175 13.56 29.30 26.77
C CYS A 175 14.29 30.21 27.76
N CYS A 176 15.63 30.18 27.80
CA CYS A 176 16.43 31.06 28.65
C CYS A 176 16.29 32.52 28.19
N ARG A 177 16.06 33.42 29.16
CA ARG A 177 15.82 34.86 28.91
C ARG A 177 16.75 35.79 29.66
N ALA A 178 17.35 35.30 30.74
CA ALA A 178 18.30 36.03 31.55
C ALA A 178 19.16 35.02 32.33
N VAL A 179 20.23 35.50 32.95
CA VAL A 179 21.02 34.71 33.90
C VAL A 179 20.93 35.37 35.27
N GLY A 180 20.54 34.61 36.28
CA GLY A 180 20.44 35.07 37.66
C GLY A 180 21.70 34.77 38.47
N THR A 181 22.20 35.73 39.23
CA THR A 181 23.37 35.56 40.13
C THR A 181 23.28 36.49 41.36
N THR A 182 24.23 36.41 42.29
CA THR A 182 24.28 37.24 43.50
C THR A 182 24.83 38.63 43.19
N HIS A 183 24.45 39.63 44.00
CA HIS A 183 24.94 41.00 43.90
C HIS A 183 26.47 41.10 43.83
N GLU A 184 27.17 40.34 44.69
CA GLU A 184 28.64 40.31 44.72
C GLU A 184 29.24 39.90 43.36
N THR A 185 28.62 38.93 42.69
CA THR A 185 29.08 38.43 41.38
C THR A 185 28.79 39.44 40.27
N ILE A 186 27.64 40.12 40.31
CA ILE A 186 27.29 41.20 39.38
C ILE A 186 28.32 42.34 39.49
N THR A 187 28.62 42.79 40.71
CA THR A 187 29.60 43.86 40.95
C THR A 187 30.99 43.47 40.45
N LYS A 188 31.42 42.22 40.67
CA LYS A 188 32.68 41.69 40.11
C LYS A 188 32.68 41.69 38.58
N MET A 189 31.58 41.30 37.94
CA MET A 189 31.45 41.33 36.47
C MET A 189 31.49 42.75 35.91
N GLN A 190 30.80 43.69 36.56
CA GLN A 190 30.80 45.10 36.17
C GLN A 190 32.17 45.76 36.36
N GLN A 191 32.89 45.46 37.45
CA GLN A 191 34.27 45.92 37.68
C GLN A 191 35.25 45.41 36.61
N LYS A 192 34.98 44.23 36.03
CA LYS A 192 35.74 43.66 34.90
C LYS A 192 35.26 44.14 33.52
N GLY A 193 34.31 45.09 33.46
CA GLY A 193 33.80 45.64 32.20
C GLY A 193 32.88 44.70 31.42
N VAL A 194 32.36 43.63 32.04
CA VAL A 194 31.41 42.71 31.38
C VAL A 194 30.01 43.30 31.46
N LYS A 195 29.42 43.60 30.30
CA LYS A 195 28.08 44.21 30.19
C LYS A 195 26.94 43.19 30.10
N ALA A 196 27.16 42.05 29.45
CA ALA A 196 26.16 40.99 29.28
C ALA A 196 26.81 39.62 29.07
N LEU A 197 26.02 38.56 29.22
CA LEU A 197 26.38 37.22 28.76
C LEU A 197 25.80 37.00 27.36
N LEU A 198 26.41 36.16 26.53
CA LEU A 198 25.84 35.83 25.22
C LEU A 198 25.10 34.50 25.26
N HIS A 199 23.91 34.45 24.68
CA HIS A 199 23.18 33.21 24.53
C HIS A 199 23.95 32.27 23.58
N PRO A 200 24.25 31.02 23.96
CA PRO A 200 25.14 30.13 23.20
C PRO A 200 24.63 29.68 21.81
N LEU A 201 23.34 29.90 21.52
CA LEU A 201 22.69 29.52 20.26
C LEU A 201 22.40 30.72 19.38
N THR A 202 21.81 31.79 19.94
CA THR A 202 21.45 32.98 19.16
C THR A 202 22.57 33.99 19.06
N GLY A 203 23.49 34.02 20.05
CA GLY A 203 24.47 35.09 20.19
C GLY A 203 23.88 36.39 20.75
N ASP A 204 22.60 36.39 21.14
CA ASP A 204 21.96 37.57 21.73
C ASP A 204 22.48 37.83 23.14
N GLU A 205 22.48 39.10 23.54
CA GLU A 205 22.79 39.49 24.92
C GLU A 205 21.71 38.98 25.89
N LEU A 206 22.14 38.20 26.88
CA LEU A 206 21.37 37.76 28.03
C LEU A 206 21.62 38.75 29.18
N PRO A 207 20.57 39.44 29.67
CA PRO A 207 20.68 40.29 30.84
C PRO A 207 21.03 39.45 32.08
N VAL A 208 21.85 40.02 32.96
CA VAL A 208 22.21 39.42 34.24
C VAL A 208 21.36 40.08 35.34
N LEU A 209 20.59 39.26 36.07
CA LEU A 209 19.64 39.73 37.08
C LEU A 209 20.08 39.27 38.48
N GLU A 210 19.79 40.10 39.48
CA GLU A 210 20.09 39.78 40.88
C GLU A 210 19.04 38.84 41.46
N LEU A 211 19.49 37.80 42.17
CA LEU A 211 18.62 36.83 42.85
C LEU A 211 18.82 36.85 44.36
N ASP A 212 17.70 36.77 45.10
CA ASP A 212 17.69 36.68 46.57
C ASP A 212 18.43 35.45 47.11
N SER A 213 18.39 34.34 46.37
CA SER A 213 19.06 33.09 46.72
C SER A 213 19.35 32.27 45.47
N LEU A 214 20.50 31.60 45.47
CA LEU A 214 20.89 30.66 44.41
C LEU A 214 20.65 29.21 44.84
N PRO A 215 20.39 28.30 43.88
CA PRO A 215 20.39 26.87 44.16
C PRO A 215 21.72 26.43 44.79
N PRO A 216 21.70 25.41 45.68
CA PRO A 216 22.93 24.90 46.29
C PRO A 216 23.91 24.44 45.20
N ASN A 217 25.18 24.85 45.34
CA ASN A 217 26.28 24.56 44.42
C ASN A 217 26.19 25.24 43.03
N ALA A 218 25.40 26.30 42.85
CA ALA A 218 25.37 27.08 41.62
C ALA A 218 25.87 28.52 41.84
N SER A 219 26.81 28.99 41.00
CA SER A 219 27.30 30.38 41.00
C SER A 219 26.43 31.32 40.16
N ALA A 220 25.68 30.76 39.21
CA ALA A 220 24.63 31.44 38.46
C ALA A 220 23.64 30.41 37.93
N VAL A 221 22.44 30.88 37.55
CA VAL A 221 21.37 30.03 37.03
C VAL A 221 20.66 30.69 35.86
N ALA A 222 20.28 29.90 34.85
CA ALA A 222 19.43 30.37 33.77
C ALA A 222 18.01 30.68 34.28
N LEU A 223 17.48 31.83 33.88
CA LEU A 223 16.11 32.24 34.17
C LEU A 223 15.22 31.92 32.98
N VAL A 224 14.22 31.08 33.23
CA VAL A 224 13.36 30.43 32.24
C VAL A 224 11.89 30.60 32.66
N PRO A 225 11.32 31.81 32.57
CA PRO A 225 9.96 32.13 33.06
C PRO A 225 8.83 31.34 32.39
N SER A 226 9.12 30.68 31.26
CA SER A 226 8.19 29.79 30.56
C SER A 226 8.19 28.34 31.11
N LEU A 227 9.19 27.94 31.90
CA LEU A 227 9.29 26.64 32.56
C LEU A 227 9.16 26.76 34.09
N GLU A 228 9.75 27.80 34.67
CA GLU A 228 9.79 28.05 36.10
C GLU A 228 9.07 29.38 36.39
N GLU A 229 7.81 29.27 36.82
CA GLU A 229 6.94 30.44 37.01
C GLU A 229 7.47 31.41 38.07
N SER A 230 8.22 30.89 39.04
CA SER A 230 8.88 31.69 40.07
C SER A 230 9.92 32.68 39.50
N ASP A 231 10.41 32.48 38.28
CA ASP A 231 11.35 33.40 37.63
C ASP A 231 10.70 34.69 37.15
N ARG A 232 9.39 34.70 36.93
CA ARG A 232 8.70 35.87 36.36
C ARG A 232 8.84 37.12 37.23
N LYS A 233 8.97 36.94 38.55
CA LYS A 233 9.12 38.07 39.49
C LYS A 233 10.38 38.90 39.27
N TYR A 234 11.39 38.35 38.58
CA TYR A 234 12.66 39.05 38.31
C TYR A 234 12.64 39.87 37.01
N PHE A 235 11.62 39.71 36.17
CA PHE A 235 11.50 40.43 34.90
C PHE A 235 10.56 41.63 35.05
N GLU A 236 11.14 42.81 35.32
CA GLU A 236 10.38 44.06 35.47
C GLU A 236 10.62 45.05 34.33
N GLY A 237 9.73 46.04 34.20
CA GLY A 237 9.87 47.14 33.23
C GLY A 237 10.02 46.66 31.78
N PRO A 238 11.05 47.13 31.02
CA PRO A 238 11.27 46.73 29.63
C PRO A 238 11.50 45.22 29.44
N LEU A 239 11.94 44.52 30.48
CA LEU A 239 12.24 43.09 30.42
C LEU A 239 11.00 42.21 30.61
N LEU A 240 9.86 42.77 31.04
CA LEU A 240 8.62 42.02 31.28
C LEU A 240 8.17 41.25 30.03
N ALA A 241 8.35 41.83 28.84
CA ALA A 241 8.01 41.19 27.57
C ALA A 241 8.73 39.84 27.38
N TYR A 242 9.99 39.72 27.83
CA TYR A 242 10.77 38.48 27.73
C TYR A 242 10.19 37.34 28.57
N SER A 243 9.44 37.66 29.63
CA SER A 243 8.81 36.67 30.50
C SER A 243 7.59 35.95 29.89
N ILE A 244 7.00 36.53 28.83
CA ILE A 244 5.74 36.07 28.22
C ILE A 244 5.97 35.42 26.84
N ILE A 245 7.10 35.72 26.17
CA ILE A 245 7.37 35.23 24.82
C ILE A 245 7.64 33.71 24.82
N PRO A 246 6.81 32.91 24.10
CA PRO A 246 7.03 31.48 23.99
C PRO A 246 8.24 31.16 23.10
N SER A 247 9.01 30.15 23.49
CA SER A 247 10.14 29.62 22.72
C SER A 247 9.85 28.26 22.09
N ARG A 248 10.50 28.00 20.94
CA ARG A 248 10.59 26.66 20.35
C ARG A 248 11.62 25.81 21.07
N LEU A 249 11.57 24.49 20.85
CA LEU A 249 12.62 23.57 21.28
C LEU A 249 13.87 23.69 20.38
N CYS A 250 15.02 23.35 20.95
CA CYS A 250 16.28 23.23 20.22
C CYS A 250 16.24 22.00 19.30
N SER A 251 16.79 22.14 18.10
CA SER A 251 17.02 21.05 17.16
C SER A 251 18.23 20.21 17.59
N LYS A 252 18.36 19.00 17.02
CA LYS A 252 19.49 18.10 17.34
C LYS A 252 20.87 18.74 17.10
N ALA A 253 21.02 19.53 16.03
CA ALA A 253 22.28 20.20 15.73
C ALA A 253 22.61 21.29 16.77
N GLU A 254 21.59 22.01 17.25
CA GLU A 254 21.74 23.03 18.30
C GLU A 254 22.06 22.39 19.66
N THR A 255 21.42 21.26 19.98
CA THR A 255 21.73 20.50 21.19
C THR A 255 23.18 19.99 21.18
N LEU A 256 23.67 19.45 20.05
CA LEU A 256 25.07 19.02 19.92
C LEU A 256 26.06 20.19 20.10
N LYS A 257 25.72 21.39 19.61
CA LYS A 257 26.53 22.60 19.84
C LYS A 257 26.61 22.93 21.33
N LEU A 258 25.49 22.83 22.04
CA LEU A 258 25.44 23.08 23.49
C LEU A 258 26.17 22.02 24.31
N GLU A 259 26.13 20.75 23.89
CA GLU A 259 26.88 19.67 24.54
C GLU A 259 28.39 19.95 24.60
N SER A 260 28.94 20.63 23.58
CA SER A 260 30.34 21.05 23.56
C SER A 260 30.70 22.11 24.62
N LEU A 261 29.70 22.81 25.17
CA LEU A 261 29.85 23.86 26.18
C LEU A 261 29.57 23.35 27.61
N CYS A 262 29.17 22.07 27.75
CA CYS A 262 28.85 21.47 29.04
C CYS A 262 30.12 21.19 29.87
N VAL A 263 30.11 21.65 31.13
CA VAL A 263 31.19 21.38 32.11
C VAL A 263 31.12 19.94 32.63
N ASN A 264 29.90 19.41 32.78
CA ASN A 264 29.65 18.07 33.30
C ASN A 264 29.34 17.08 32.18
N GLN A 265 30.34 16.73 31.35
CA GLN A 265 30.17 15.83 30.20
C GLN A 265 29.66 14.41 30.58
N GLY A 266 29.73 14.02 31.87
CA GLY A 266 29.28 12.72 32.36
C GLY A 266 27.82 12.61 32.85
N ILE A 267 27.10 13.73 33.04
CA ILE A 267 25.76 13.73 33.67
C ILE A 267 24.62 13.88 32.65
N VAL A 268 24.92 14.18 31.38
CA VAL A 268 23.92 14.13 30.29
C VAL A 268 23.67 12.67 29.86
N LYS A 269 23.44 11.77 30.81
CA LYS A 269 22.62 10.60 30.51
C LYS A 269 21.22 11.13 30.30
N ARG A 270 20.85 11.26 29.02
CA ARG A 270 19.46 11.36 28.57
C ARG A 270 18.56 10.61 29.57
N PRO A 271 17.48 11.22 30.09
CA PRO A 271 16.33 10.39 30.40
C PRO A 271 16.09 9.62 29.12
N ALA A 272 16.21 8.29 29.17
CA ALA A 272 16.18 7.45 27.98
C ALA A 272 15.04 7.98 27.10
N ALA A 273 15.38 8.64 25.99
CA ALA A 273 14.40 8.95 24.97
C ALA A 273 13.76 7.59 24.74
N PHE A 274 12.48 7.45 25.11
CA PHE A 274 11.75 6.19 25.03
C PHE A 274 12.22 5.54 23.75
N GLY A 275 12.97 4.43 23.91
CA GLY A 275 13.95 3.98 22.92
C GLY A 275 13.32 4.14 21.55
N ALA A 276 13.94 4.95 20.68
CA ALA A 276 13.42 5.22 19.35
C ALA A 276 12.90 3.89 18.82
N ILE A 277 11.57 3.72 18.71
CA ILE A 277 10.99 2.40 18.47
C ILE A 277 11.58 1.97 17.15
N GLU A 278 12.57 1.07 17.21
CA GLU A 278 13.26 0.64 16.01
C GLU A 278 12.19 -0.05 15.19
N PRO A 279 12.01 0.38 13.93
CA PRO A 279 10.95 -0.17 13.12
C PRO A 279 11.22 -1.66 12.94
N ILE A 280 10.31 -2.49 13.47
CA ILE A 280 10.29 -3.91 13.16
C ILE A 280 9.81 -3.99 11.71
N VAL A 281 10.67 -4.48 10.82
CA VAL A 281 10.38 -4.65 9.39
C VAL A 281 10.48 -6.12 9.01
N ALA A 282 9.72 -6.52 7.99
CA ALA A 282 9.90 -7.84 7.40
C ALA A 282 11.27 -7.97 6.72
N ASP A 283 11.73 -9.21 6.59
CA ASP A 283 13.01 -9.51 5.95
C ASP A 283 13.03 -9.02 4.50
N GLY A 284 14.07 -8.28 4.13
CA GLY A 284 14.24 -7.75 2.79
C GLY A 284 13.38 -6.52 2.46
N PHE A 285 12.81 -5.84 3.46
CA PHE A 285 12.06 -4.59 3.28
C PHE A 285 12.88 -3.53 2.53
N LYS A 286 12.27 -2.92 1.50
CA LYS A 286 12.88 -1.84 0.71
C LYS A 286 11.89 -0.71 0.48
N SER A 287 12.31 0.53 0.72
CA SER A 287 11.47 1.71 0.47
C SER A 287 12.29 2.86 -0.09
N ASP A 288 11.79 3.47 -1.16
CA ASP A 288 12.38 4.69 -1.73
C ASP A 288 11.90 5.95 -0.98
N ILE A 289 10.94 5.80 -0.06
CA ILE A 289 10.38 6.90 0.75
C ILE A 289 10.60 6.66 2.25
N ARG A 290 10.84 7.76 2.99
CA ARG A 290 11.11 7.69 4.43
C ARG A 290 9.88 7.91 5.31
N ARG A 291 8.95 8.78 4.90
CA ARG A 291 7.83 9.25 5.74
C ARG A 291 6.46 8.99 5.13
N VAL A 292 5.47 8.71 5.99
CA VAL A 292 4.07 8.44 5.63
C VAL A 292 3.42 9.60 4.88
N SER A 293 3.69 10.85 5.26
CA SER A 293 3.23 12.04 4.51
C SER A 293 3.61 12.01 3.03
N ARG A 294 4.76 11.43 2.66
CA ARG A 294 5.16 11.27 1.25
C ARG A 294 4.36 10.16 0.56
N LEU A 295 4.04 9.08 1.28
CA LEU A 295 3.19 8.01 0.77
C LEU A 295 1.81 8.53 0.38
N PHE A 296 1.17 9.34 1.23
CA PHE A 296 -0.17 9.89 0.96
C PHE A 296 -0.21 10.86 -0.23
N LYS A 297 0.91 11.50 -0.60
CA LYS A 297 0.98 12.30 -1.85
C LYS A 297 0.70 11.46 -3.11
N ALA A 298 0.84 10.13 -3.06
CA ALA A 298 0.44 9.28 -4.18
C ALA A 298 -1.08 9.19 -4.35
N LEU A 299 -1.90 9.41 -3.32
CA LEU A 299 -3.36 9.45 -3.47
C LEU A 299 -3.82 10.58 -4.38
N SER A 300 -3.17 11.74 -4.29
CA SER A 300 -3.50 12.91 -5.11
C SER A 300 -2.84 12.90 -6.49
N SER A 301 -1.67 12.28 -6.62
CA SER A 301 -0.88 12.35 -7.86
C SER A 301 -0.77 11.04 -8.67
N GLY A 302 -1.03 9.90 -8.04
CA GLY A 302 -0.77 8.59 -8.63
C GLY A 302 0.72 8.22 -8.75
N SER A 303 1.61 8.94 -8.07
CA SER A 303 3.06 8.67 -8.00
C SER A 303 3.63 9.11 -6.65
N LEU A 304 4.64 8.40 -6.16
CA LEU A 304 5.40 8.77 -4.97
C LEU A 304 6.38 9.91 -5.24
N PHE A 305 6.80 10.12 -6.50
CA PHE A 305 7.87 11.06 -6.85
C PHE A 305 7.44 12.22 -7.75
N ASN A 306 6.49 11.99 -8.66
CA ASN A 306 6.14 12.92 -9.73
C ASN A 306 4.70 13.43 -9.62
N PRO A 307 4.44 14.44 -8.76
CA PRO A 307 3.09 14.92 -8.50
C PRO A 307 2.41 15.65 -9.67
N GLY A 308 3.15 16.02 -10.74
CA GLY A 308 2.67 16.91 -11.80
C GLY A 308 1.86 16.27 -12.95
N LEU A 309 1.71 14.95 -13.01
CA LEU A 309 0.98 14.29 -14.10
C LEU A 309 -0.51 14.10 -13.73
N SER A 310 -1.31 15.16 -13.94
CA SER A 310 -2.73 15.28 -13.54
C SER A 310 -3.64 14.11 -13.95
N THR A 311 -3.31 13.38 -15.03
CA THR A 311 -4.10 12.24 -15.53
C THR A 311 -4.01 10.98 -14.67
N ARG A 312 -3.04 10.90 -13.74
CA ARG A 312 -2.80 9.73 -12.86
C ARG A 312 -3.40 9.84 -11.46
N SER A 313 -3.88 11.01 -11.07
CA SER A 313 -4.50 11.30 -9.76
C SER A 313 -5.62 10.33 -9.34
N GLN A 314 -6.27 9.67 -10.29
CA GLN A 314 -7.36 8.70 -10.02
C GLN A 314 -6.90 7.23 -10.03
N MET A 315 -5.61 6.97 -10.22
CA MET A 315 -5.06 5.61 -10.31
C MET A 315 -4.60 5.07 -8.96
N CYS A 316 -4.50 5.90 -7.92
CA CYS A 316 -4.14 5.46 -6.58
C CYS A 316 -5.36 5.55 -5.64
N SER A 317 -5.50 4.55 -4.77
CA SER A 317 -6.52 4.49 -3.73
C SER A 317 -5.89 4.03 -2.42
N PRO A 318 -6.56 4.19 -1.26
CA PRO A 318 -6.03 3.70 0.00
C PRO A 318 -5.76 2.18 -0.02
N ASP A 319 -6.60 1.39 -0.70
CA ASP A 319 -6.39 -0.04 -0.92
C ASP A 319 -5.06 -0.33 -1.68
N ILE A 320 -4.72 0.48 -2.69
CA ILE A 320 -3.44 0.35 -3.43
C ILE A 320 -2.26 0.68 -2.52
N LEU A 321 -2.35 1.74 -1.71
CA LEU A 321 -1.29 2.09 -0.77
C LEU A 321 -1.09 1.00 0.27
N ARG A 322 -2.19 0.48 0.84
CA ARG A 322 -2.18 -0.62 1.79
C ARG A 322 -1.46 -1.84 1.21
N ALA A 323 -1.86 -2.29 0.03
CA ALA A 323 -1.26 -3.43 -0.63
C ALA A 323 0.21 -3.19 -1.01
N THR A 324 0.58 -1.95 -1.34
CA THR A 324 1.99 -1.58 -1.62
C THR A 324 2.86 -1.73 -0.38
N ILE A 325 2.39 -1.30 0.80
CA ILE A 325 3.11 -1.48 2.07
C ILE A 325 3.27 -2.97 2.40
N MET A 326 2.22 -3.77 2.16
CA MET A 326 2.22 -5.22 2.42
C MET A 326 3.08 -6.01 1.43
N SER A 327 3.48 -5.42 0.29
CA SER A 327 4.33 -6.08 -0.72
C SER A 327 5.82 -6.04 -0.38
N ASN A 328 6.19 -5.55 0.81
CA ASN A 328 7.56 -5.44 1.32
C ASN A 328 8.50 -4.55 0.48
N ARG A 329 7.95 -3.84 -0.51
CA ARG A 329 8.70 -2.98 -1.44
C ARG A 329 7.88 -1.74 -1.80
N ILE A 330 8.34 -0.57 -1.37
CA ILE A 330 7.59 0.68 -1.55
C ILE A 330 8.30 1.58 -2.55
N ASN A 331 7.83 1.53 -3.80
CA ASN A 331 8.27 2.40 -4.89
C ASN A 331 7.18 2.55 -5.96
N ASP A 332 7.44 3.41 -6.96
CA ASP A 332 6.49 3.72 -8.03
C ASP A 332 6.16 2.52 -8.93
N ASP A 333 7.06 1.54 -9.05
CA ASP A 333 6.79 0.34 -9.83
C ASP A 333 5.82 -0.58 -9.08
N GLN A 334 6.04 -0.82 -7.79
CA GLN A 334 5.10 -1.58 -6.96
C GLN A 334 3.72 -0.92 -6.95
N LEU A 335 3.64 0.40 -6.83
CA LEU A 335 2.38 1.14 -6.86
C LEU A 335 1.58 0.87 -8.15
N LYS A 336 2.26 0.86 -9.30
CA LYS A 336 1.65 0.54 -10.60
C LYS A 336 1.26 -0.93 -10.69
N GLU A 337 2.05 -1.82 -10.10
CA GLU A 337 1.75 -3.25 -10.03
C GLU A 337 0.46 -3.51 -9.25
N GLU A 338 0.34 -2.92 -8.06
CA GLU A 338 -0.88 -3.02 -7.23
C GLU A 338 -2.10 -2.39 -7.93
N TYR A 339 -1.91 -1.31 -8.70
CA TYR A 339 -2.98 -0.80 -9.57
C TYR A 339 -3.45 -1.84 -10.60
N CYS A 340 -2.52 -2.58 -11.23
CA CYS A 340 -2.88 -3.63 -12.18
C CYS A 340 -3.65 -4.76 -11.48
N LYS A 341 -3.16 -5.23 -10.33
CA LYS A 341 -3.78 -6.30 -9.52
C LYS A 341 -5.21 -5.95 -9.13
N ILE A 342 -5.42 -4.76 -8.54
CA ILE A 342 -6.76 -4.34 -8.11
C ILE A 342 -7.71 -4.10 -9.29
N ALA A 343 -7.19 -3.63 -10.44
CA ALA A 343 -7.99 -3.45 -11.64
C ALA A 343 -8.41 -4.78 -12.29
N VAL A 344 -7.54 -5.79 -12.26
CA VAL A 344 -7.85 -7.18 -12.64
C VAL A 344 -8.95 -7.72 -11.74
N LEU A 345 -8.80 -7.61 -10.42
CA LEU A 345 -9.80 -8.08 -9.46
C LEU A 345 -11.16 -7.37 -9.63
N TYR A 346 -11.15 -6.05 -9.87
CA TYR A 346 -12.36 -5.30 -10.17
C TYR A 346 -13.03 -5.76 -11.48
N ASN A 347 -12.26 -6.20 -12.47
CA ASN A 347 -12.82 -6.75 -13.71
C ASN A 347 -13.57 -8.07 -13.47
N VAL A 348 -13.03 -8.95 -12.62
CA VAL A 348 -13.69 -10.20 -12.22
C VAL A 348 -15.03 -9.90 -11.54
N TYR A 349 -15.03 -8.94 -10.61
CA TYR A 349 -16.26 -8.46 -9.95
C TYR A 349 -17.28 -7.89 -10.93
N GLU A 350 -16.84 -7.09 -11.89
CA GLU A 350 -17.73 -6.52 -12.90
C GLU A 350 -18.37 -7.60 -13.78
N ASN A 351 -17.63 -8.67 -14.10
CA ASN A 351 -18.19 -9.82 -14.80
C ASN A 351 -19.30 -10.49 -13.97
N ALA A 352 -19.06 -10.72 -12.67
CA ALA A 352 -20.09 -11.23 -11.77
C ALA A 352 -21.33 -10.32 -11.72
N GLN A 353 -21.16 -9.00 -11.64
CA GLN A 353 -22.29 -8.05 -11.69
C GLN A 353 -23.06 -8.10 -13.01
N ARG A 354 -22.38 -8.32 -14.15
CA ARG A 354 -23.05 -8.47 -15.45
C ARG A 354 -23.88 -9.74 -15.50
N LEU A 355 -23.33 -10.87 -15.03
CA LEU A 355 -24.07 -12.13 -14.91
C LEU A 355 -25.29 -11.95 -14.00
N GLN A 356 -25.10 -11.36 -12.82
CA GLN A 356 -26.19 -11.05 -11.89
C GLN A 356 -27.31 -10.25 -12.57
N LYS A 357 -26.98 -9.21 -13.35
CA LYS A 357 -27.98 -8.40 -14.06
C LYS A 357 -28.75 -9.19 -15.12
N ARG A 358 -28.08 -10.09 -15.86
CA ARG A 358 -28.72 -10.94 -16.87
C ARG A 358 -29.68 -11.94 -16.25
N LEU A 359 -29.35 -12.46 -15.07
CA LEU A 359 -30.11 -13.50 -14.37
C LEU A 359 -31.22 -12.96 -13.44
N LYS A 360 -31.44 -11.64 -13.37
CA LYS A 360 -32.37 -11.00 -12.41
C LYS A 360 -33.82 -11.52 -12.45
N HIS A 361 -34.26 -12.07 -13.58
CA HIS A 361 -35.64 -12.51 -13.78
C HIS A 361 -35.85 -14.02 -13.53
N GLU A 362 -34.81 -14.77 -13.21
CA GLU A 362 -34.87 -16.23 -13.05
C GLU A 362 -34.51 -16.60 -11.60
N ARG A 363 -35.53 -16.90 -10.80
CA ARG A 363 -35.37 -17.24 -9.37
C ARG A 363 -35.22 -18.72 -9.08
N LYS A 364 -35.52 -19.61 -10.04
CA LYS A 364 -35.52 -21.06 -9.80
C LYS A 364 -34.26 -21.68 -10.39
N ILE A 365 -33.40 -22.12 -9.48
CA ILE A 365 -32.18 -22.86 -9.78
C ILE A 365 -32.55 -24.34 -9.88
N ALA A 366 -32.14 -24.99 -10.96
CA ALA A 366 -32.34 -26.42 -11.11
C ALA A 366 -31.48 -27.18 -10.06
N PRO A 367 -32.06 -28.13 -9.30
CA PRO A 367 -31.28 -28.98 -8.42
C PRO A 367 -30.32 -29.87 -9.24
N GLY A 368 -29.08 -30.06 -8.78
CA GLY A 368 -28.08 -30.93 -9.42
C GLY A 368 -27.07 -30.25 -10.35
N MET A 369 -26.63 -29.03 -10.04
CA MET A 369 -25.63 -28.33 -10.86
C MET A 369 -24.23 -28.94 -10.71
N HIS A 370 -23.63 -29.36 -11.81
CA HIS A 370 -22.27 -29.88 -11.87
C HIS A 370 -21.22 -28.76 -12.00
N LEU A 371 -20.09 -28.91 -11.31
CA LEU A 371 -18.94 -28.05 -11.46
C LEU A 371 -18.11 -28.47 -12.68
N SER A 372 -17.56 -27.49 -13.40
CA SER A 372 -16.51 -27.76 -14.38
C SER A 372 -15.17 -27.92 -13.66
N LEU A 373 -14.21 -28.61 -14.29
CA LEU A 373 -12.88 -28.83 -13.70
C LEU A 373 -12.21 -27.52 -13.24
N TRP A 374 -12.33 -26.44 -14.02
CA TRP A 374 -11.78 -25.13 -13.64
C TRP A 374 -12.51 -24.46 -12.46
N ASP A 375 -13.80 -24.77 -12.23
CA ASP A 375 -14.54 -24.29 -11.06
C ASP A 375 -14.03 -24.99 -9.79
N GLU A 376 -13.82 -26.31 -9.87
CA GLU A 376 -13.27 -27.09 -8.75
C GLU A 376 -11.86 -26.62 -8.39
N LEU A 377 -11.01 -26.36 -9.38
CA LEU A 377 -9.64 -25.90 -9.12
C LEU A 377 -9.60 -24.52 -8.46
N ILE A 378 -10.37 -23.53 -8.95
CA ILE A 378 -10.32 -22.19 -8.35
C ILE A 378 -10.87 -22.18 -6.92
N LEU A 379 -11.87 -23.03 -6.63
CA LEU A 379 -12.35 -23.25 -5.27
C LEU A 379 -11.30 -23.93 -4.40
N HIS A 380 -10.59 -24.93 -4.92
CA HIS A 380 -9.48 -25.57 -4.20
C HIS A 380 -8.36 -24.56 -3.88
N ARG A 381 -7.97 -23.73 -4.86
CA ARG A 381 -6.98 -22.67 -4.66
C ARG A 381 -7.42 -21.64 -3.61
N LEU A 382 -8.72 -21.33 -3.56
CA LEU A 382 -9.28 -20.48 -2.51
C LEU A 382 -9.20 -21.17 -1.13
N GLU A 383 -9.52 -22.46 -1.05
CA GLU A 383 -9.40 -23.25 0.18
C GLU A 383 -7.95 -23.29 0.69
N GLU A 384 -6.97 -23.48 -0.21
CA GLU A 384 -5.54 -23.42 0.10
C GLU A 384 -5.14 -22.03 0.62
N LEU A 385 -5.46 -20.97 -0.12
CA LEU A 385 -5.13 -19.59 0.27
C LEU A 385 -5.75 -19.22 1.63
N ASN A 386 -6.98 -19.65 1.92
CA ASN A 386 -7.66 -19.35 3.18
C ASN A 386 -7.08 -20.08 4.41
N LYS A 387 -6.20 -21.08 4.20
CA LYS A 387 -5.41 -21.73 5.26
C LYS A 387 -4.13 -20.94 5.59
N VAL A 388 -3.68 -20.06 4.71
CA VAL A 388 -2.47 -19.24 4.90
C VAL A 388 -2.75 -18.17 5.95
N SER A 389 -1.92 -18.12 6.98
CA SER A 389 -2.02 -17.12 8.03
C SER A 389 -1.27 -15.84 7.64
N MET A 390 -1.92 -14.70 7.79
CA MET A 390 -1.29 -13.36 7.65
C MET A 390 -1.05 -12.68 9.00
N LYS A 391 -1.34 -13.36 10.11
CA LYS A 391 -1.50 -12.75 11.45
C LYS A 391 -0.34 -13.01 12.40
N GLU A 392 0.53 -13.95 12.06
CA GLU A 392 1.59 -14.42 12.96
C GLU A 392 2.67 -13.36 13.15
N ASP A 393 3.26 -12.90 12.04
CA ASP A 393 4.32 -11.91 12.03
C ASP A 393 4.36 -11.16 10.68
N LEU A 394 5.27 -10.18 10.57
CA LEU A 394 5.42 -9.38 9.35
C LEU A 394 5.83 -10.23 8.14
N ASN A 395 6.62 -11.29 8.34
CA ASN A 395 7.06 -12.17 7.28
C ASN A 395 5.90 -13.05 6.76
N ALA A 396 5.02 -13.52 7.64
CA ALA A 396 3.80 -14.24 7.32
C ALA A 396 2.82 -13.36 6.55
N MET A 397 2.68 -12.08 6.93
CA MET A 397 1.90 -11.10 6.17
C MET A 397 2.44 -10.95 4.73
N VAL A 398 3.77 -10.84 4.56
CA VAL A 398 4.41 -10.73 3.24
C VAL A 398 4.24 -12.01 2.42
N ARG A 399 4.47 -13.19 3.00
CA ARG A 399 4.23 -14.49 2.34
C ARG A 399 2.77 -14.63 1.90
N GLY A 400 1.82 -14.35 2.79
CA GLY A 400 0.40 -14.38 2.46
C GLY A 400 0.00 -13.40 1.37
N LYS A 401 0.67 -12.24 1.25
CA LYS A 401 0.48 -11.32 0.13
C LYS A 401 1.00 -11.90 -1.19
N ILE A 402 2.13 -12.59 -1.19
CA ILE A 402 2.70 -13.25 -2.37
C ILE A 402 1.74 -14.35 -2.86
N GLU A 403 1.30 -15.23 -1.96
CA GLU A 403 0.35 -16.31 -2.30
C GLU A 403 -0.99 -15.75 -2.80
N PHE A 404 -1.46 -14.65 -2.22
CA PHE A 404 -2.63 -13.94 -2.72
C PHE A 404 -2.43 -13.37 -4.13
N ASP A 405 -1.25 -12.82 -4.44
CA ASP A 405 -0.95 -12.29 -5.78
C ASP A 405 -0.91 -13.41 -6.83
N GLU A 406 -0.39 -14.59 -6.49
CA GLU A 406 -0.44 -15.78 -7.34
C GLU A 406 -1.89 -16.24 -7.57
N PHE A 407 -2.68 -16.30 -6.49
CA PHE A 407 -4.11 -16.60 -6.58
C PHE A 407 -4.86 -15.61 -7.47
N LEU A 408 -4.54 -14.31 -7.42
CA LEU A 408 -5.16 -13.31 -8.29
C LEU A 408 -4.89 -13.56 -9.77
N ALA A 409 -3.69 -14.05 -10.12
CA ALA A 409 -3.38 -14.43 -11.50
C ALA A 409 -4.19 -15.66 -11.94
N ASP A 410 -4.30 -16.67 -11.09
CA ASP A 410 -5.14 -17.85 -11.33
C ASP A 410 -6.62 -17.49 -11.45
N LEU A 411 -7.11 -16.56 -10.62
CA LEU A 411 -8.48 -16.03 -10.69
C LEU A 411 -8.73 -15.26 -11.99
N ASN A 412 -7.75 -14.51 -12.49
CA ASN A 412 -7.87 -13.82 -13.78
C ASN A 412 -7.91 -14.80 -14.95
N LEU A 413 -7.11 -15.87 -14.87
CA LEU A 413 -7.13 -16.97 -15.84
C LEU A 413 -8.48 -17.69 -15.79
N TYR A 414 -8.98 -18.02 -14.60
CA TYR A 414 -10.34 -18.56 -14.41
C TYR A 414 -11.39 -17.66 -15.07
N ASN A 415 -11.35 -16.36 -14.80
CA ASN A 415 -12.26 -15.38 -15.41
C ASN A 415 -12.16 -15.36 -16.94
N THR A 416 -10.97 -15.59 -17.49
CA THR A 416 -10.76 -15.70 -18.94
C THR A 416 -11.37 -16.99 -19.49
N ILE A 417 -11.19 -18.12 -18.80
CA ILE A 417 -11.75 -19.43 -19.16
C ILE A 417 -13.28 -19.37 -19.20
N ILE A 418 -13.93 -18.89 -18.14
CA ILE A 418 -15.41 -18.79 -18.11
C ILE A 418 -15.95 -17.86 -19.20
N ASN A 419 -15.22 -16.77 -19.54
CA ASN A 419 -15.63 -15.88 -20.62
C ASN A 419 -15.42 -16.51 -22.01
N ALA A 420 -14.43 -17.38 -22.17
CA ALA A 420 -14.25 -18.18 -23.38
C ALA A 420 -15.35 -19.25 -23.50
N GLU A 421 -15.68 -19.92 -22.40
CA GLU A 421 -16.78 -20.88 -22.30
C GLU A 421 -18.12 -20.25 -22.71
N LEU A 422 -18.48 -19.11 -22.12
CA LEU A 422 -19.73 -18.41 -22.42
C LEU A 422 -19.80 -17.90 -23.88
N ARG A 423 -18.67 -17.52 -24.47
CA ARG A 423 -18.60 -17.17 -25.91
C ARG A 423 -18.78 -18.40 -26.78
N GLY A 424 -18.18 -19.52 -26.40
CA GLY A 424 -18.33 -20.80 -27.06
C GLY A 424 -19.76 -21.36 -26.98
N GLY A 425 -20.47 -21.18 -25.87
CA GLY A 425 -21.78 -21.76 -25.60
C GLY A 425 -23.00 -21.14 -26.30
N THR A 426 -22.83 -20.18 -27.22
CA THR A 426 -23.90 -19.39 -27.86
C THR A 426 -24.80 -20.16 -28.87
N ARG A 427 -25.02 -21.47 -28.69
CA ARG A 427 -26.03 -22.28 -29.42
C ARG A 427 -27.39 -22.25 -28.68
N PRO A 428 -28.54 -22.55 -29.33
CA PRO A 428 -29.87 -22.03 -28.98
C PRO A 428 -30.51 -22.51 -27.67
N ASP A 429 -29.85 -23.34 -26.87
CA ASP A 429 -30.45 -23.89 -25.65
C ASP A 429 -30.28 -22.90 -24.48
N VAL A 430 -31.20 -21.94 -24.41
CA VAL A 430 -31.22 -20.84 -23.44
C VAL A 430 -31.20 -21.38 -22.01
N LEU A 431 -31.94 -22.45 -21.71
CA LEU A 431 -32.06 -23.01 -20.35
C LEU A 431 -30.73 -23.56 -19.82
N ARG A 432 -29.97 -24.31 -20.65
CA ARG A 432 -28.63 -24.82 -20.27
C ARG A 432 -27.62 -23.68 -20.08
N THR A 433 -27.70 -22.64 -20.91
CA THR A 433 -26.81 -21.48 -20.85
C THR A 433 -27.01 -20.66 -19.56
N HIS A 434 -28.25 -20.49 -19.14
CA HIS A 434 -28.59 -19.77 -17.90
C HIS A 434 -28.17 -20.55 -16.64
N SER A 435 -28.40 -21.86 -16.63
CA SER A 435 -27.92 -22.74 -15.56
C SER A 435 -26.40 -22.59 -15.36
N ARG A 436 -25.60 -22.64 -16.44
CA ARG A 436 -24.15 -22.47 -16.34
C ARG A 436 -23.75 -21.07 -15.82
N GLN A 437 -24.42 -20.01 -16.27
CA GLN A 437 -24.17 -18.65 -15.78
C GLN A 437 -24.47 -18.50 -14.27
N HIS A 438 -25.51 -19.17 -13.76
CA HIS A 438 -25.80 -19.22 -12.32
C HIS A 438 -24.67 -19.89 -11.53
N VAL A 439 -24.12 -21.01 -12.02
CA VAL A 439 -22.96 -21.67 -11.39
C VAL A 439 -21.77 -20.71 -11.35
N ILE A 440 -21.41 -20.12 -12.48
CA ILE A 440 -20.29 -19.17 -12.57
C ILE A 440 -20.49 -18.00 -11.61
N LEU A 441 -21.69 -17.41 -11.56
CA LEU A 441 -21.99 -16.32 -10.64
C LEU A 441 -21.77 -16.74 -9.19
N ARG A 442 -22.22 -17.94 -8.80
CA ARG A 442 -22.01 -18.46 -7.44
C ARG A 442 -20.54 -18.69 -7.13
N ILE A 443 -19.77 -19.29 -8.03
CA ILE A 443 -18.32 -19.50 -7.85
C ILE A 443 -17.60 -18.17 -7.68
N LEU A 444 -17.85 -17.20 -8.57
CA LEU A 444 -17.28 -15.85 -8.43
C LEU A 444 -17.73 -15.18 -7.13
N SER A 445 -18.98 -15.37 -6.71
CA SER A 445 -19.49 -14.80 -5.47
C SER A 445 -18.79 -15.42 -4.26
N VAL A 446 -18.61 -16.74 -4.22
CA VAL A 446 -17.86 -17.45 -3.18
C VAL A 446 -16.42 -16.96 -3.14
N VAL A 447 -15.72 -16.97 -4.27
CA VAL A 447 -14.31 -16.55 -4.35
C VAL A 447 -14.12 -15.10 -3.89
N LEU A 448 -14.95 -14.17 -4.36
CA LEU A 448 -14.80 -12.75 -4.05
C LEU A 448 -15.24 -12.39 -2.62
N THR A 449 -16.16 -13.15 -2.01
CA THR A 449 -16.70 -12.83 -0.67
C THR A 449 -16.07 -13.64 0.45
N GLN A 450 -15.60 -14.86 0.19
CA GLN A 450 -15.01 -15.76 1.19
C GLN A 450 -13.48 -15.76 1.20
N CYS A 451 -12.81 -15.00 0.31
CA CYS A 451 -11.36 -14.82 0.35
C CYS A 451 -10.94 -13.92 1.53
N LYS A 452 -10.31 -14.51 2.56
CA LYS A 452 -9.87 -13.81 3.77
C LYS A 452 -8.83 -12.72 3.46
N CYS A 453 -7.86 -13.03 2.59
CA CYS A 453 -6.81 -12.10 2.17
C CYS A 453 -7.38 -10.82 1.54
N LEU A 454 -8.49 -10.91 0.81
CA LEU A 454 -9.11 -9.78 0.14
C LEU A 454 -9.62 -8.72 1.12
N LYS A 455 -10.24 -9.15 2.22
CA LYS A 455 -10.67 -8.27 3.33
C LYS A 455 -9.47 -7.57 3.99
N ASN A 456 -8.34 -8.26 4.06
CA ASN A 456 -7.12 -7.79 4.71
C ASN A 456 -6.24 -6.91 3.82
N ILE A 457 -6.25 -7.08 2.49
CA ILE A 457 -5.38 -6.38 1.55
C ILE A 457 -6.13 -5.24 0.85
N TYR A 458 -7.39 -5.46 0.47
CA TYR A 458 -8.24 -4.49 -0.25
C TYR A 458 -9.59 -4.29 0.45
N PRO A 459 -9.60 -3.70 1.66
CA PRO A 459 -10.82 -3.63 2.48
C PRO A 459 -11.95 -2.83 1.82
N SER A 460 -11.64 -1.79 1.04
CA SER A 460 -12.64 -0.99 0.32
C SER A 460 -13.27 -1.77 -0.83
N LEU A 461 -12.47 -2.50 -1.58
CA LEU A 461 -12.96 -3.36 -2.64
C LEU A 461 -13.75 -4.56 -2.09
N SER A 462 -13.27 -5.21 -1.01
CA SER A 462 -13.99 -6.26 -0.29
C SER A 462 -15.38 -5.81 0.16
N PHE A 463 -15.50 -4.58 0.67
CA PHE A 463 -16.79 -3.99 1.02
C PHE A 463 -17.75 -3.91 -0.18
N ALA A 464 -17.27 -3.56 -1.37
CA ALA A 464 -18.11 -3.54 -2.58
C ALA A 464 -18.59 -4.94 -3.00
N PHE A 465 -17.80 -5.98 -2.68
CA PHE A 465 -18.09 -7.37 -3.05
C PHE A 465 -19.19 -7.99 -2.20
N ARG A 466 -19.48 -7.44 -1.02
CA ARG A 466 -20.57 -7.90 -0.13
C ARG A 466 -21.93 -7.97 -0.82
N ASN A 467 -22.16 -7.15 -1.85
CA ASN A 467 -23.37 -7.20 -2.67
C ASN A 467 -23.59 -8.55 -3.39
N LEU A 468 -22.56 -9.41 -3.45
CA LEU A 468 -22.61 -10.76 -4.01
C LEU A 468 -22.83 -11.85 -2.96
N GLU A 469 -22.77 -11.54 -1.66
CA GLU A 469 -22.88 -12.53 -0.57
C GLU A 469 -24.17 -13.35 -0.64
N ILE A 470 -25.25 -12.76 -1.12
CA ILE A 470 -26.55 -13.43 -1.29
C ILE A 470 -26.40 -14.70 -2.13
N PHE A 471 -25.54 -14.70 -3.14
CA PHE A 471 -25.29 -15.86 -4.00
C PHE A 471 -24.28 -16.84 -3.42
N ALA A 472 -23.44 -16.41 -2.47
CA ALA A 472 -22.43 -17.26 -1.84
C ALA A 472 -23.02 -18.16 -0.74
N ARG A 473 -24.10 -17.74 -0.07
CA ARG A 473 -24.74 -18.49 1.04
C ARG A 473 -25.35 -19.83 0.60
N ASP A 474 -25.72 -19.95 -0.67
CA ASP A 474 -26.34 -21.16 -1.23
C ASP A 474 -25.33 -22.17 -1.80
N ALA A 475 -24.03 -22.00 -1.54
CA ALA A 475 -22.96 -22.77 -2.20
C ALA A 475 -22.79 -24.22 -1.68
N LYS A 476 -23.51 -24.65 -0.64
CA LYS A 476 -23.49 -26.06 -0.15
C LYS A 476 -24.00 -27.09 -1.18
N LEU A 477 -24.40 -26.64 -2.37
CA LEU A 477 -25.04 -27.43 -3.42
C LEU A 477 -24.06 -28.10 -4.39
N PHE A 478 -22.75 -27.85 -4.28
CA PHE A 478 -21.79 -28.39 -5.23
C PHE A 478 -21.24 -29.75 -4.78
N LYS A 479 -21.45 -30.79 -5.59
CA LYS A 479 -20.74 -32.07 -5.44
C LYS A 479 -19.38 -31.93 -6.10
N LYS A 480 -18.28 -32.23 -5.38
CA LYS A 480 -16.96 -32.43 -5.98
C LYS A 480 -17.06 -33.65 -6.89
N THR A 481 -16.73 -33.49 -8.17
CA THR A 481 -16.93 -34.49 -9.21
C THR A 481 -15.65 -34.91 -9.93
N GLY A 482 -14.57 -34.13 -9.84
CA GLY A 482 -13.36 -34.36 -10.64
C GLY A 482 -12.09 -34.72 -9.87
N ASN A 483 -11.11 -35.24 -10.62
CA ASN A 483 -9.72 -35.38 -10.22
C ASN A 483 -9.02 -34.00 -10.31
N ILE A 484 -8.40 -33.54 -9.23
CA ILE A 484 -7.71 -32.23 -9.16
C ILE A 484 -6.55 -32.17 -10.18
N GLU A 485 -5.91 -33.29 -10.48
CA GLU A 485 -4.80 -33.34 -11.43
C GLU A 485 -5.22 -33.00 -12.86
N ASP A 486 -6.39 -33.46 -13.28
CA ASP A 486 -6.98 -33.16 -14.59
C ASP A 486 -7.33 -31.67 -14.67
N ALA A 487 -7.88 -31.12 -13.58
CA ALA A 487 -8.21 -29.71 -13.51
C ALA A 487 -6.96 -28.81 -13.59
N GLN A 488 -5.86 -29.22 -12.93
CA GLN A 488 -4.56 -28.55 -13.02
C GLN A 488 -3.98 -28.61 -14.44
N GLU A 489 -4.13 -29.73 -15.13
CA GLU A 489 -3.69 -29.86 -16.53
C GLU A 489 -4.44 -28.88 -17.44
N VAL A 490 -5.77 -28.83 -17.33
CA VAL A 490 -6.61 -27.91 -18.09
C VAL A 490 -6.19 -26.45 -17.87
N PHE A 491 -5.96 -26.06 -16.61
CA PHE A 491 -5.49 -24.73 -16.27
C PHE A 491 -4.10 -24.43 -16.85
N SER A 492 -3.20 -25.41 -16.81
CA SER A 492 -1.83 -25.25 -17.33
C SER A 492 -1.82 -25.06 -18.84
N ILE A 493 -2.67 -25.78 -19.58
CA ILE A 493 -2.86 -25.60 -21.02
C ILE A 493 -3.45 -24.22 -21.31
N ALA A 494 -4.50 -23.82 -20.59
CA ALA A 494 -5.10 -22.49 -20.74
C ALA A 494 -4.08 -21.36 -20.49
N LYS A 495 -3.26 -21.49 -19.43
CA LYS A 495 -2.17 -20.58 -19.11
C LYS A 495 -1.17 -20.50 -20.26
N ALA A 496 -0.70 -21.63 -20.77
CA ALA A 496 0.24 -21.67 -21.89
C ALA A 496 -0.32 -21.01 -23.16
N ILE A 497 -1.60 -21.23 -23.49
CA ILE A 497 -2.25 -20.56 -24.63
C ILE A 497 -2.26 -19.05 -24.45
N THR A 498 -2.64 -18.56 -23.26
CA THR A 498 -2.65 -17.11 -23.00
C THR A 498 -1.25 -16.49 -23.02
N GLU A 499 -0.23 -17.17 -22.49
CA GLU A 499 1.16 -16.72 -22.57
C GLU A 499 1.65 -16.61 -24.02
N VAL A 500 1.35 -17.62 -24.85
CA VAL A 500 1.71 -17.63 -26.27
C VAL A 500 0.99 -16.53 -27.05
N ASP A 501 -0.30 -16.31 -26.77
CA ASP A 501 -1.09 -15.20 -27.34
C ASP A 501 -0.46 -13.83 -27.04
N ASN A 502 0.10 -13.65 -25.84
CA ASN A 502 0.78 -12.42 -25.46
C ASN A 502 2.08 -12.21 -26.24
N ILE A 503 2.85 -13.29 -26.52
CA ILE A 503 4.05 -13.22 -27.37
C ILE A 503 3.68 -12.78 -28.79
N ALA A 504 2.61 -13.36 -29.36
CA ALA A 504 2.12 -12.98 -30.68
C ALA A 504 1.66 -11.50 -30.72
N THR A 505 0.95 -11.05 -29.68
CA THR A 505 0.44 -9.68 -29.59
C THR A 505 1.55 -8.64 -29.37
N ALA A 506 2.60 -8.99 -28.63
CA ALA A 506 3.72 -8.08 -28.33
C ALA A 506 4.52 -7.69 -29.58
N LYS A 507 4.56 -8.54 -30.61
CA LYS A 507 5.33 -8.31 -31.84
C LYS A 507 4.68 -7.32 -32.82
N GLN A 508 3.50 -6.75 -32.51
CA GLN A 508 2.73 -5.79 -33.34
C GLN A 508 2.46 -6.24 -34.79
N GLN A 509 2.72 -7.51 -35.12
CA GLN A 509 2.39 -8.11 -36.40
C GLN A 509 0.91 -8.55 -36.42
N SER A 510 0.36 -8.74 -37.61
CA SER A 510 -1.01 -9.25 -37.76
C SER A 510 -1.17 -10.60 -37.05
N LEU A 511 -2.14 -10.68 -36.13
CA LEU A 511 -2.48 -11.94 -35.45
C LEU A 511 -2.93 -13.04 -36.43
N LYS A 512 -3.38 -12.66 -37.64
CA LYS A 512 -3.75 -13.60 -38.71
C LYS A 512 -2.57 -14.41 -39.24
N ASN A 513 -1.35 -13.90 -39.06
CA ASN A 513 -0.13 -14.58 -39.47
C ASN A 513 0.36 -15.54 -38.39
N HIS A 514 -0.28 -15.58 -37.22
CA HIS A 514 0.12 -16.47 -36.13
C HIS A 514 -0.80 -17.68 -36.05
N LYS A 515 -0.25 -18.81 -35.61
CA LYS A 515 -1.00 -20.04 -35.33
C LYS A 515 -0.44 -20.72 -34.10
N ILE A 516 -1.32 -21.06 -33.15
CA ILE A 516 -0.99 -21.86 -31.98
C ILE A 516 -1.29 -23.32 -32.31
N ILE A 517 -0.33 -24.20 -32.05
CA ILE A 517 -0.54 -25.65 -32.13
C ILE A 517 -0.36 -26.25 -30.76
N LEU A 518 -1.42 -26.90 -30.26
CA LEU A 518 -1.40 -27.72 -29.07
C LEU A 518 -1.23 -29.18 -29.50
N LEU A 519 -0.04 -29.73 -29.26
CA LEU A 519 0.25 -31.14 -29.46
C LEU A 519 0.02 -31.88 -28.14
N THR A 520 -0.92 -32.81 -28.09
CA THR A 520 -1.25 -33.59 -26.88
C THR A 520 -1.63 -35.02 -27.27
N LYS A 521 -1.14 -36.03 -26.54
CA LYS A 521 -1.48 -37.43 -26.85
C LYS A 521 -2.91 -37.77 -26.46
N SER A 522 -3.45 -37.11 -25.44
CA SER A 522 -4.80 -37.35 -24.94
C SER A 522 -5.83 -36.62 -25.80
N GLN A 523 -6.92 -37.30 -26.15
CA GLN A 523 -8.00 -36.67 -26.91
C GLN A 523 -8.66 -35.57 -26.06
N VAL A 524 -8.53 -34.31 -26.50
CA VAL A 524 -9.17 -33.17 -25.82
C VAL A 524 -10.67 -33.19 -26.09
N PRO A 525 -11.53 -33.23 -25.05
CA PRO A 525 -12.98 -33.15 -25.21
C PRO A 525 -13.41 -31.93 -26.03
N SER A 526 -14.44 -32.07 -26.87
CA SER A 526 -14.84 -31.04 -27.83
C SER A 526 -15.28 -29.73 -27.18
N ASN A 527 -15.91 -29.80 -26.00
CA ASN A 527 -16.25 -28.65 -25.17
C ASN A 527 -14.99 -27.90 -24.70
N LEU A 528 -13.96 -28.62 -24.27
CA LEU A 528 -12.69 -28.07 -23.79
C LEU A 528 -11.86 -27.49 -24.95
N ALA A 529 -11.80 -28.19 -26.08
CA ALA A 529 -11.16 -27.71 -27.30
C ALA A 529 -11.75 -26.36 -27.75
N ARG A 530 -13.08 -26.22 -27.68
CA ARG A 530 -13.77 -24.98 -27.99
C ARG A 530 -13.40 -23.86 -27.02
N VAL A 531 -13.32 -24.14 -25.71
CA VAL A 531 -12.84 -23.15 -24.72
C VAL A 531 -11.45 -22.66 -25.09
N TYR A 532 -10.51 -23.56 -25.38
CA TYR A 532 -9.14 -23.21 -25.78
C TYR A 532 -9.07 -22.32 -27.02
N GLN A 533 -9.89 -22.59 -28.04
CA GLN A 533 -9.99 -21.74 -29.22
C GLN A 533 -10.49 -20.32 -28.90
N PHE A 534 -11.38 -20.15 -27.92
CA PHE A 534 -11.91 -18.83 -27.53
C PHE A 534 -11.04 -18.07 -26.52
N LEU A 535 -10.02 -18.71 -25.91
CA LEU A 535 -9.06 -18.04 -25.03
C LEU A 535 -8.21 -17.00 -25.78
N THR A 536 -7.84 -17.27 -27.02
CA THR A 536 -6.97 -16.44 -27.86
C THR A 536 -7.71 -15.90 -29.10
N LYS A 537 -7.14 -14.89 -29.77
CA LYS A 537 -7.58 -14.46 -31.12
C LYS A 537 -6.75 -15.11 -32.21
N VAL A 538 -5.63 -15.73 -31.84
CA VAL A 538 -4.77 -16.50 -32.73
C VAL A 538 -5.46 -17.84 -33.03
N GLU A 539 -5.33 -18.33 -34.25
CA GLU A 539 -5.88 -19.63 -34.65
C GLU A 539 -5.26 -20.74 -33.78
N VAL A 540 -6.09 -21.56 -33.14
CA VAL A 540 -5.64 -22.72 -32.33
C VAL A 540 -5.97 -24.01 -33.05
N GLN A 541 -4.95 -24.82 -33.32
CA GLN A 541 -5.09 -26.20 -33.77
C GLN A 541 -4.68 -27.14 -32.64
N ILE A 542 -5.50 -28.15 -32.39
CA ILE A 542 -5.22 -29.22 -31.43
C ILE A 542 -4.97 -30.49 -32.23
N THR A 543 -3.87 -31.20 -31.95
CA THR A 543 -3.50 -32.43 -32.65
C THR A 543 -2.74 -33.38 -31.73
N ASP A 544 -2.83 -34.66 -32.04
CA ASP A 544 -2.07 -35.77 -31.45
C ASP A 544 -0.88 -36.21 -32.31
N LYS A 545 -0.84 -35.77 -33.58
CA LYS A 545 0.19 -36.15 -34.55
C LYS A 545 1.33 -35.14 -34.57
N LEU A 546 2.54 -35.65 -34.35
CA LEU A 546 3.76 -34.85 -34.40
C LEU A 546 3.99 -34.22 -35.78
N ASP A 547 3.64 -34.92 -36.85
CA ASP A 547 3.82 -34.44 -38.22
C ASP A 547 2.88 -33.27 -38.52
N ALA A 548 1.64 -33.33 -38.05
CA ALA A 548 0.69 -32.22 -38.15
C ALA A 548 1.13 -30.99 -37.34
N ALA A 549 1.94 -31.18 -36.29
CA ALA A 549 2.55 -30.10 -35.54
C ALA A 549 3.82 -29.54 -36.20
N LYS A 550 4.61 -30.37 -36.90
CA LYS A 550 5.88 -29.99 -37.53
C LYS A 550 5.71 -29.42 -38.95
N GLU A 551 4.80 -29.96 -39.75
CA GLU A 551 4.61 -29.64 -41.17
C GLU A 551 3.62 -28.50 -41.42
N VAL A 552 3.82 -27.36 -40.76
CA VAL A 552 3.05 -26.15 -41.09
C VAL A 552 3.70 -25.47 -42.29
N LYS A 553 3.25 -25.82 -43.51
CA LYS A 553 3.77 -25.23 -44.77
C LYS A 553 3.84 -23.70 -44.69
N ASN A 554 4.93 -23.13 -45.21
CA ASN A 554 5.19 -21.69 -45.25
C ASN A 554 5.12 -21.00 -43.87
N SER A 555 5.46 -21.68 -42.78
CA SER A 555 5.45 -21.10 -41.42
C SER A 555 6.73 -21.42 -40.68
N GLN A 556 7.13 -20.54 -39.76
CA GLN A 556 8.29 -20.72 -38.89
C GLN A 556 7.82 -20.84 -37.44
N CYS A 557 8.28 -21.88 -36.73
CA CYS A 557 8.09 -21.97 -35.30
C CYS A 557 8.92 -20.87 -34.62
N ILE A 558 8.26 -19.99 -33.88
CA ILE A 558 8.89 -18.86 -33.17
C ILE A 558 8.86 -19.01 -31.66
N PHE A 559 8.09 -19.98 -31.13
CA PHE A 559 8.07 -20.32 -29.72
C PHE A 559 7.60 -21.76 -29.52
N LYS A 560 8.19 -22.45 -28.55
CA LYS A 560 7.83 -23.80 -28.12
C LYS A 560 7.88 -23.86 -26.59
N LYS A 561 6.85 -24.41 -25.97
CA LYS A 561 6.80 -24.66 -24.52
C LYS A 561 6.24 -26.05 -24.24
N LEU A 562 6.93 -26.79 -23.38
CA LEU A 562 6.37 -27.98 -22.75
C LEU A 562 5.41 -27.51 -21.65
N VAL A 563 4.16 -27.97 -21.70
CA VAL A 563 3.13 -27.62 -20.70
C VAL A 563 3.17 -28.62 -19.56
N ARG A 564 3.04 -29.91 -19.88
CA ARG A 564 3.10 -31.02 -18.91
C ARG A 564 3.35 -32.33 -19.66
N TYR A 565 4.22 -33.20 -19.13
CA TYR A 565 4.58 -34.52 -19.68
C TYR A 565 4.78 -34.56 -21.20
N ASP A 566 3.72 -34.83 -21.96
CA ASP A 566 3.70 -35.00 -23.42
C ASP A 566 2.89 -33.92 -24.16
N THR A 567 2.38 -32.91 -23.46
CA THR A 567 1.63 -31.80 -24.04
C THR A 567 2.53 -30.60 -24.32
N TYR A 568 2.63 -30.23 -25.59
CA TYR A 568 3.43 -29.10 -26.07
C TYR A 568 2.55 -28.01 -26.68
N CYS A 569 2.90 -26.76 -26.41
CA CYS A 569 2.31 -25.59 -27.04
C CYS A 569 3.33 -24.90 -27.94
N TYR A 570 3.00 -24.76 -29.23
CA TYR A 570 3.84 -24.12 -30.23
C TYR A 570 3.19 -22.83 -30.75
N LEU A 571 4.01 -21.84 -31.09
CA LEU A 571 3.61 -20.67 -31.85
C LEU A 571 4.33 -20.67 -33.20
N TYR A 572 3.55 -20.63 -34.27
CA TYR A 572 4.04 -20.48 -35.63
C TYR A 572 3.70 -19.10 -36.17
N LEU A 573 4.63 -18.54 -36.94
CA LEU A 573 4.44 -17.35 -37.77
C LEU A 573 4.44 -17.78 -39.23
N ARG A 574 3.31 -17.55 -39.93
CA ARG A 574 3.20 -17.71 -41.38
C ARG A 574 4.12 -16.70 -42.05
N LYS A 575 4.98 -17.19 -42.93
CA LYS A 575 5.74 -16.35 -43.85
C LYS A 575 4.77 -15.91 -44.94
N GLU A 576 4.56 -14.61 -45.06
CA GLU A 576 3.90 -14.08 -46.26
C GLU A 576 4.75 -14.49 -47.46
N ARG A 577 4.17 -15.23 -48.40
CA ARG A 577 4.78 -15.33 -49.71
C ARG A 577 4.76 -13.91 -50.26
N GLN A 578 5.93 -13.32 -50.47
CA GLN A 578 6.04 -12.34 -51.55
C GLN A 578 5.65 -13.11 -52.79
N VAL A 579 4.39 -12.98 -53.21
CA VAL A 579 4.03 -13.36 -54.56
C VAL A 579 4.81 -12.37 -55.41
N ASP A 580 5.87 -12.84 -56.04
CA ASP A 580 6.50 -12.06 -57.09
C ASP A 580 5.42 -11.87 -58.16
N ILE A 581 4.89 -10.66 -58.22
CA ILE A 581 3.79 -10.31 -59.13
C ILE A 581 4.23 -10.60 -60.57
N GLN A 582 5.52 -10.52 -60.87
CA GLN A 582 6.06 -10.88 -62.19
C GLN A 582 5.98 -12.39 -62.47
N GLU A 583 6.25 -13.24 -61.48
CA GLU A 583 6.15 -14.71 -61.63
C GLU A 583 4.67 -15.15 -61.75
N PHE A 584 3.76 -14.49 -61.03
CA PHE A 584 2.33 -14.74 -61.14
C PHE A 584 1.74 -14.27 -62.47
N LEU A 585 2.11 -13.06 -62.94
CA LEU A 585 1.69 -12.54 -64.25
C LEU A 585 2.28 -13.36 -65.40
N GLY A 586 3.55 -13.77 -65.32
CA GLY A 586 4.18 -14.66 -66.30
C GLY A 586 3.54 -16.06 -66.38
N SER A 587 2.89 -16.52 -65.30
CA SER A 587 2.13 -17.78 -65.31
C SER A 587 0.74 -17.66 -65.98
N LEU A 588 0.17 -16.45 -66.04
CA LEU A 588 -1.09 -16.14 -66.71
C LEU A 588 -0.90 -15.86 -68.21
N GLU A 589 0.30 -15.48 -68.64
CA GLU A 589 0.64 -15.20 -70.04
C GLU A 589 1.02 -16.44 -70.86
N LYS A 590 1.02 -17.66 -70.29
CA LYS A 590 1.22 -18.87 -71.10
C LYS A 590 0.06 -19.02 -72.10
N PRO A 591 0.31 -18.89 -73.42
CA PRO A 591 -0.76 -19.06 -74.40
C PRO A 591 -1.23 -20.51 -74.37
N ARG A 592 -2.54 -20.70 -74.50
CA ARG A 592 -3.13 -21.96 -74.95
C ARG A 592 -2.43 -22.35 -76.26
N GLN A 593 -1.48 -23.29 -76.20
CA GLN A 593 -1.03 -23.96 -77.39
C GLN A 593 -2.21 -24.77 -77.92
N THR A 594 -2.75 -24.23 -79.00
CA THR A 594 -3.67 -24.84 -79.95
C THR A 594 -3.18 -26.25 -80.30
N LEU A 595 -4.00 -27.24 -79.95
CA LEU A 595 -4.16 -28.44 -80.76
C LEU A 595 -4.52 -27.99 -82.18
N ASN A 596 -3.63 -28.24 -83.14
CA ASN A 596 -4.00 -28.54 -84.53
C ASN A 596 -2.82 -29.18 -85.29
N SER A 597 -3.09 -30.40 -85.73
CA SER A 597 -2.60 -31.09 -86.94
C SER A 597 -1.09 -31.30 -87.15
N SER A 598 -0.66 -32.56 -86.97
CA SER A 598 -0.35 -33.47 -88.08
C SER A 598 -0.44 -34.92 -87.62
#